data_AF-A0A3D1QUB6-F1
#
_entry.id   AF-A0A3D1QUB6-F1
#
_cell.length_a   1.000
_cell.length_b   1.000
_cell.length_c   1.000
_cell.angle_alpha   90.00
_cell.angle_beta   90.00
_cell.angle_gamma   90.00
#
_symmetry.space_group_name_H-M   'P 1'
#
loop_
_entity.id
_entity.type
_entity.pdbx_description
1 polymer ?
#
loop_
_entity_poly.entity_id
_entity_poly.type
_entity_poly.pdbx_seq_one_letter_code
_entity_poly.pdbx_strand_id
1 'polypeptide(L)'
;MPKTPNKPPGSHHSLPPLAHESLAALIGPGMAKVAARAVNEFRRRPGWIREQTIHPRDVIDIADVQDFLKGFGYFCYSSGFTPKQATEEANWLGQHFCYLLNFELHHRKTFWVDESLAWMLGQTRLDIEGRALKLPFPSFAVAFTDRVTCELAEQLMARDSDRREPEPVQALTAYLTRLPDEREGLGLNVSLLADQRNGHWPYLVSRDLFVRPEDNLDTILDSHFPEVQVKSLDPLFRSGELKRLVHLVVNAILYATSYSDAWPVLGSPVKELRRSGQGKGGQQRGRVERRVLELAKTRSAEDVFHLPGKIPISSMRALQQMEKTDPGRQLLARFMVRGHWRRAANTWKQQHLRWIEPYWKGPEMAAVIEREYQLRL
;
A
#
# COMPACT_ATOMS: atom_id res chain seq x y z
N MET A 1 -3.21 2.53 35.11
CA MET A 1 -3.85 2.79 33.80
C MET A 1 -2.78 3.28 32.83
N PRO A 2 -2.55 2.60 31.69
CA PRO A 2 -1.59 3.09 30.72
C PRO A 2 -2.11 4.38 30.11
N LYS A 3 -1.30 5.44 30.15
CA LYS A 3 -1.60 6.74 29.57
C LYS A 3 -1.83 6.55 28.06
N THR A 4 -2.99 6.96 27.57
CA THR A 4 -3.24 7.13 26.14
C THR A 4 -2.11 7.99 25.57
N PRO A 5 -1.38 7.54 24.53
CA PRO A 5 -0.37 8.37 23.90
C PRO A 5 -1.04 9.65 23.39
N ASN A 6 -0.45 10.80 23.72
CA ASN A 6 -0.92 12.11 23.26
C ASN A 6 -1.08 12.07 21.73
N LYS A 7 -2.28 12.42 21.24
CA LYS A 7 -2.49 12.68 19.81
C LYS A 7 -1.44 13.71 19.36
N PRO A 8 -0.65 13.44 18.31
CA PRO A 8 0.22 14.46 17.74
C PRO A 8 -0.64 15.67 17.35
N PRO A 9 -0.22 16.90 17.66
CA PRO A 9 -0.93 18.09 17.19
C PRO A 9 -0.86 18.11 15.65
N GLY A 10 -2.03 18.05 14.99
CA GLY A 10 -2.17 18.24 13.54
C GLY A 10 -2.46 17.02 12.67
N SER A 11 -2.42 15.78 13.18
CA SER A 11 -2.73 14.58 12.37
C SER A 11 -4.23 14.30 12.31
N HIS A 12 -4.98 15.16 11.60
CA HIS A 12 -6.32 14.80 11.19
C HIS A 12 -6.24 13.71 10.12
N HIS A 13 -6.99 12.63 10.30
CA HIS A 13 -7.09 11.54 9.35
C HIS A 13 -7.62 12.06 8.00
N SER A 14 -6.72 12.36 7.07
CA SER A 14 -7.02 12.94 5.76
C SER A 14 -6.91 11.93 4.62
N LEU A 15 -6.70 10.66 4.92
CA LEU A 15 -6.61 9.61 3.91
C LEU A 15 -7.90 9.59 3.05
N PRO A 16 -7.81 9.73 1.71
CA PRO A 16 -8.95 9.58 0.81
C PRO A 16 -9.47 8.13 0.86
N PRO A 17 -10.64 7.85 0.25
CA PRO A 17 -11.14 6.48 0.16
C PRO A 17 -10.07 5.55 -0.43
N LEU A 18 -9.93 4.38 0.18
CA LEU A 18 -9.05 3.32 -0.31
C LEU A 18 -9.66 2.67 -1.55
N ALA A 19 -8.84 2.01 -2.36
CA ALA A 19 -9.29 1.43 -3.62
C ALA A 19 -10.51 0.50 -3.49
N HIS A 20 -10.63 -0.29 -2.42
CA HIS A 20 -11.79 -1.16 -2.19
C HIS A 20 -13.06 -0.37 -1.85
N GLU A 21 -12.92 0.80 -1.23
CA GLU A 21 -14.03 1.70 -0.91
C GLU A 21 -14.52 2.43 -2.17
N SER A 22 -13.59 2.86 -3.03
CA SER A 22 -13.91 3.43 -4.35
C SER A 22 -14.61 2.40 -5.24
N LEU A 23 -14.10 1.16 -5.29
CA LEU A 23 -14.77 0.08 -6.00
C LEU A 23 -16.18 -0.18 -5.46
N ALA A 24 -16.33 -0.26 -4.13
CA ALA A 24 -17.65 -0.45 -3.49
C ALA A 24 -18.63 0.71 -3.75
N ALA A 25 -18.14 1.92 -3.99
CA ALA A 25 -18.98 3.05 -4.38
C ALA A 25 -19.55 2.90 -5.80
N LEU A 26 -18.84 2.19 -6.70
CA LEU A 26 -19.23 1.99 -8.10
C LEU A 26 -20.18 0.81 -8.29
N ILE A 27 -19.85 -0.34 -7.70
CA ILE A 27 -20.64 -1.58 -7.85
C ILE A 27 -21.67 -1.77 -6.73
N GLY A 28 -21.71 -0.84 -5.78
CA GLY A 28 -22.59 -0.88 -4.62
C GLY A 28 -22.10 -1.83 -3.51
N PRO A 29 -22.88 -1.95 -2.41
CA PRO A 29 -22.46 -2.66 -1.21
C PRO A 29 -22.47 -4.19 -1.35
N GLY A 30 -22.89 -4.73 -2.50
CA GLY A 30 -23.03 -6.17 -2.73
C GLY A 30 -21.73 -6.92 -2.51
N MET A 31 -20.63 -6.43 -3.09
CA MET A 31 -19.31 -7.05 -2.95
C MET A 31 -18.84 -7.11 -1.49
N ALA A 32 -18.99 -6.01 -0.75
CA ALA A 32 -18.63 -5.95 0.67
C ALA A 32 -19.49 -6.90 1.53
N LYS A 33 -20.79 -7.06 1.19
CA LYS A 33 -21.68 -8.02 1.88
C LYS A 33 -21.26 -9.46 1.60
N VAL A 34 -20.97 -9.80 0.35
CA VAL A 34 -20.48 -11.13 -0.05
C VAL A 34 -19.18 -11.45 0.66
N ALA A 35 -18.22 -10.52 0.67
CA ALA A 35 -16.96 -10.70 1.37
C ALA A 35 -17.17 -10.94 2.88
N ALA A 36 -18.02 -10.15 3.53
CA ALA A 36 -18.32 -10.33 4.95
C ALA A 36 -18.99 -11.68 5.26
N ARG A 37 -19.91 -12.17 4.40
CA ARG A 37 -20.54 -13.49 4.57
C ARG A 37 -19.52 -14.62 4.40
N ALA A 38 -18.77 -14.61 3.30
CA ALA A 38 -17.73 -15.61 3.01
C ALA A 38 -16.69 -15.70 4.13
N VAL A 39 -16.22 -14.56 4.64
CA VAL A 39 -15.28 -14.51 5.76
C VAL A 39 -15.88 -15.07 7.05
N ASN A 40 -17.13 -14.77 7.36
CA ASN A 40 -17.80 -15.31 8.55
C ASN A 40 -17.98 -16.83 8.47
N GLU A 41 -18.23 -17.37 7.28
CA GLU A 41 -18.27 -18.81 7.06
C GLU A 41 -16.88 -19.42 7.22
N PHE A 42 -15.85 -18.81 6.62
CA PHE A 42 -14.47 -19.28 6.71
C PHE A 42 -13.98 -19.37 8.16
N ARG A 43 -14.24 -18.33 8.98
CA ARG A 43 -13.91 -18.30 10.41
C ARG A 43 -14.62 -19.37 11.26
N ARG A 44 -15.74 -19.93 10.77
CA ARG A 44 -16.50 -20.99 11.46
C ARG A 44 -16.04 -22.39 11.08
N ARG A 45 -15.15 -22.54 10.08
CA ARG A 45 -14.64 -23.85 9.66
C ARG A 45 -13.86 -24.52 10.80
N PRO A 46 -14.08 -25.81 11.07
CA PRO A 46 -13.26 -26.55 12.03
C PRO A 46 -11.77 -26.47 11.67
N GLY A 47 -10.92 -26.20 12.65
CA GLY A 47 -9.46 -26.12 12.45
C GLY A 47 -8.95 -24.80 11.87
N TRP A 48 -9.80 -23.80 11.64
CA TRP A 48 -9.34 -22.47 11.25
C TRP A 48 -8.47 -21.83 12.35
N ILE A 49 -7.35 -21.24 11.94
CA ILE A 49 -6.44 -20.46 12.81
C ILE A 49 -6.30 -19.02 12.30
N ARG A 50 -5.94 -18.10 13.19
CA ARG A 50 -5.92 -16.65 12.91
C ARG A 50 -4.92 -16.24 11.82
N GLU A 51 -3.92 -17.07 11.58
CA GLU A 51 -2.83 -16.85 10.63
C GLU A 51 -3.17 -17.37 9.22
N GLN A 52 -4.25 -18.16 9.09
CA GLN A 52 -4.65 -18.77 7.83
C GLN A 52 -5.29 -17.73 6.89
N THR A 53 -4.82 -17.71 5.65
CA THR A 53 -5.34 -16.91 4.55
C THR A 53 -6.05 -17.79 3.52
N ILE A 54 -6.87 -17.17 2.68
CA ILE A 54 -7.53 -17.80 1.53
C ILE A 54 -6.58 -17.69 0.33
N HIS A 55 -6.23 -18.81 -0.29
CA HIS A 55 -5.39 -18.78 -1.48
C HIS A 55 -6.17 -18.16 -2.65
N PRO A 56 -5.58 -17.30 -3.52
CA PRO A 56 -6.30 -16.66 -4.62
C PRO A 56 -7.01 -17.62 -5.57
N ARG A 57 -6.46 -18.83 -5.76
CA ARG A 57 -7.08 -19.89 -6.58
C ARG A 57 -8.39 -20.42 -5.98
N ASP A 58 -8.54 -20.39 -4.66
CA ASP A 58 -9.72 -20.95 -3.97
C ASP A 58 -10.88 -19.94 -3.92
N VAL A 59 -10.61 -18.68 -4.26
CA VAL A 59 -11.61 -17.60 -4.23
C VAL A 59 -12.76 -17.89 -5.18
N ILE A 60 -12.46 -18.46 -6.35
CA ILE A 60 -13.46 -18.80 -7.35
C ILE A 60 -14.35 -19.96 -6.90
N ASP A 61 -13.93 -20.78 -5.93
CA ASP A 61 -14.71 -21.90 -5.42
C ASP A 61 -15.68 -21.52 -4.30
N ILE A 62 -15.63 -20.26 -3.84
CA ILE A 62 -16.57 -19.75 -2.84
C ILE A 62 -17.91 -19.49 -3.53
N ALA A 63 -18.93 -20.30 -3.21
CA ALA A 63 -20.25 -20.24 -3.82
C ALA A 63 -20.86 -18.83 -3.81
N ASP A 64 -20.76 -18.13 -2.68
CA ASP A 64 -21.25 -16.76 -2.48
C ASP A 64 -20.57 -15.75 -3.45
N VAL A 65 -19.29 -15.97 -3.77
CA VAL A 65 -18.54 -15.17 -4.76
C VAL A 65 -18.96 -15.56 -6.17
N GLN A 66 -19.05 -16.85 -6.49
CA GLN A 66 -19.50 -17.32 -7.80
C GLN A 66 -20.87 -16.76 -8.19
N ASP A 67 -21.84 -16.84 -7.28
CA ASP A 67 -23.20 -16.39 -7.53
C ASP A 67 -23.25 -14.87 -7.74
N PHE A 68 -22.45 -14.12 -6.98
CA PHE A 68 -22.30 -12.68 -7.17
C PHE A 68 -21.69 -12.34 -8.54
N LEU A 69 -20.62 -13.03 -8.94
CA LEU A 69 -19.97 -12.81 -10.24
C LEU A 69 -20.86 -13.21 -11.42
N LYS A 70 -21.61 -14.32 -11.30
CA LYS A 70 -22.62 -14.72 -12.30
C LYS A 70 -23.72 -13.67 -12.43
N GLY A 71 -24.23 -13.17 -11.30
CA GLY A 71 -25.23 -12.10 -11.28
C GLY A 71 -24.72 -10.81 -11.90
N PHE A 72 -23.46 -10.43 -11.61
CA PHE A 72 -22.81 -9.28 -12.23
C PHE A 72 -22.61 -9.46 -13.74
N GLY A 73 -22.15 -10.63 -14.19
CA GLY A 73 -22.03 -10.95 -15.61
C GLY A 73 -23.38 -10.89 -16.33
N TYR A 74 -24.45 -11.41 -15.72
CA TYR A 74 -25.81 -11.27 -16.27
C TYR A 74 -26.25 -9.81 -16.36
N PHE A 75 -25.95 -9.01 -15.32
CA PHE A 75 -26.22 -7.57 -15.34
C PHE A 75 -25.49 -6.87 -16.50
N CYS A 76 -24.20 -7.14 -16.72
CA CYS A 76 -23.43 -6.61 -17.84
C CYS A 76 -24.06 -7.01 -19.19
N TYR A 77 -24.39 -8.30 -19.36
CA TYR A 77 -25.04 -8.80 -20.57
C TYR A 77 -26.38 -8.10 -20.84
N SER A 78 -27.22 -7.98 -19.80
CA SER A 78 -28.50 -7.26 -19.90
C SER A 78 -28.35 -5.76 -20.18
N SER A 79 -27.18 -5.20 -19.87
CA SER A 79 -26.80 -3.80 -20.14
C SER A 79 -26.16 -3.60 -21.52
N GLY A 80 -26.18 -4.61 -22.38
CA GLY A 80 -25.74 -4.51 -23.78
C GLY A 80 -24.33 -5.01 -24.07
N PHE A 81 -23.64 -5.61 -23.10
CA PHE A 81 -22.33 -6.23 -23.32
C PHE A 81 -22.49 -7.56 -24.07
N THR A 82 -21.53 -7.90 -24.92
CA THR A 82 -21.48 -9.26 -25.50
C THR A 82 -21.22 -10.31 -24.40
N PRO A 83 -21.57 -11.59 -24.61
CA PRO A 83 -21.28 -12.64 -23.63
C PRO A 83 -19.80 -12.72 -23.22
N LYS A 84 -18.89 -12.49 -24.19
CA LYS A 84 -17.45 -12.46 -23.95
C LYS A 84 -17.06 -11.29 -23.04
N GLN A 85 -17.50 -10.07 -23.37
CA GLN A 85 -17.20 -8.88 -22.56
C GLN A 85 -17.81 -8.99 -21.16
N ALA A 86 -19.05 -9.46 -21.03
CA ALA A 86 -19.69 -9.66 -19.73
C ALA A 86 -18.90 -10.66 -18.84
N THR A 87 -18.35 -11.71 -19.46
CA THR A 87 -17.48 -12.67 -18.77
C THR A 87 -16.14 -12.05 -18.37
N GLU A 88 -15.54 -11.24 -19.24
CA GLU A 88 -14.30 -10.51 -18.96
C GLU A 88 -14.49 -9.52 -17.80
N GLU A 89 -15.56 -8.74 -17.78
CA GLU A 89 -15.92 -7.82 -16.69
C GLU A 89 -16.13 -8.56 -15.35
N ALA A 90 -16.83 -9.71 -15.38
CA ALA A 90 -17.01 -10.54 -14.19
C ALA A 90 -15.67 -11.14 -13.69
N ASN A 91 -14.79 -11.56 -14.60
CA ASN A 91 -13.46 -12.05 -14.25
C ASN A 91 -12.59 -10.95 -13.62
N TRP A 92 -12.61 -9.74 -14.17
CA TRP A 92 -11.92 -8.58 -13.60
C TRP A 92 -12.44 -8.26 -12.20
N LEU A 93 -13.76 -8.26 -12.01
CA LEU A 93 -14.36 -8.10 -10.68
C LEU A 93 -13.92 -9.21 -9.71
N GLY A 94 -13.79 -10.45 -10.22
CA GLY A 94 -13.28 -11.60 -9.48
C GLY A 94 -11.87 -11.37 -8.91
N GLN A 95 -10.98 -10.71 -9.66
CA GLN A 95 -9.63 -10.40 -9.17
C GLN A 95 -9.65 -9.50 -7.93
N HIS A 96 -10.65 -8.62 -7.79
CA HIS A 96 -10.76 -7.79 -6.60
C HIS A 96 -11.18 -8.57 -5.35
N PHE A 97 -11.84 -9.73 -5.49
CA PHE A 97 -12.12 -10.60 -4.34
C PHE A 97 -10.86 -11.24 -3.76
N CYS A 98 -9.81 -11.46 -4.56
CA CYS A 98 -8.57 -12.11 -4.13
C CYS A 98 -7.89 -11.38 -2.96
N TYR A 99 -7.82 -10.06 -3.02
CA TYR A 99 -7.29 -9.27 -1.90
C TYR A 99 -8.39 -8.94 -0.87
N LEU A 100 -9.62 -8.66 -1.31
CA LEU A 100 -10.67 -8.14 -0.42
C LEU A 100 -11.07 -9.14 0.65
N LEU A 101 -11.19 -10.43 0.31
CA LEU A 101 -11.58 -11.47 1.25
C LEU A 101 -10.57 -11.62 2.39
N ASN A 102 -9.27 -11.66 2.05
CA ASN A 102 -8.21 -11.74 3.04
C ASN A 102 -8.11 -10.44 3.87
N PHE A 103 -8.27 -9.28 3.23
CA PHE A 103 -8.29 -8.00 3.92
C PHE A 103 -9.44 -7.93 4.94
N GLU A 104 -10.63 -8.40 4.59
CA GLU A 104 -11.79 -8.54 5.49
C GLU A 104 -11.55 -9.59 6.59
N LEU A 105 -10.98 -10.74 6.22
CA LEU A 105 -10.64 -11.86 7.12
C LEU A 105 -9.68 -11.43 8.23
N HIS A 106 -8.74 -10.53 7.91
CA HIS A 106 -7.75 -10.02 8.86
C HIS A 106 -8.07 -8.60 9.36
N HIS A 107 -9.35 -8.22 9.36
CA HIS A 107 -9.87 -7.01 10.02
C HIS A 107 -9.34 -5.68 9.46
N ARG A 108 -9.15 -5.62 8.13
CA ARG A 108 -8.90 -4.39 7.37
C ARG A 108 -7.77 -3.51 7.92
N LYS A 109 -6.67 -4.14 8.34
CA LYS A 109 -5.52 -3.42 8.90
C LYS A 109 -4.87 -2.59 7.81
N THR A 110 -4.84 -1.27 7.99
CA THR A 110 -4.27 -0.35 7.00
C THR A 110 -3.15 0.47 7.62
N PHE A 111 -2.00 0.50 6.95
CA PHE A 111 -0.91 1.41 7.23
C PHE A 111 -0.96 2.57 6.26
N TRP A 112 -0.98 3.80 6.75
CA TRP A 112 -0.88 5.00 5.92
C TRP A 112 0.53 5.56 6.03
N VAL A 113 1.24 5.60 4.91
CA VAL A 113 2.62 6.08 4.82
C VAL A 113 2.61 7.57 4.52
N ASP A 114 3.21 8.37 5.39
CA ASP A 114 3.36 9.80 5.14
C ASP A 114 4.24 10.10 3.92
N GLU A 115 3.99 11.23 3.27
CA GLU A 115 4.69 11.65 2.06
C GLU A 115 6.22 11.71 2.24
N SER A 116 6.71 12.28 3.35
CA SER A 116 8.16 12.33 3.60
C SER A 116 8.75 10.95 3.88
N LEU A 117 7.98 10.04 4.50
CA LEU A 117 8.40 8.66 4.73
C LEU A 117 8.44 7.87 3.42
N ALA A 118 7.40 7.97 2.60
CA ALA A 118 7.32 7.29 1.30
C ALA A 118 8.52 7.65 0.42
N TRP A 119 8.87 8.94 0.35
CA TRP A 119 10.07 9.37 -0.36
C TRP A 119 11.35 8.77 0.21
N MET A 120 11.57 8.82 1.53
CA MET A 120 12.77 8.24 2.16
C MET A 120 12.87 6.72 1.96
N LEU A 121 11.75 6.01 2.04
CA LEU A 121 11.68 4.56 1.80
C LEU A 121 11.96 4.24 0.32
N GLY A 122 11.50 5.08 -0.61
CA GLY A 122 11.86 4.96 -2.03
C GLY A 122 13.37 5.12 -2.29
N GLN A 123 14.08 5.83 -1.40
CA GLN A 123 15.54 6.02 -1.46
C GLN A 123 16.32 5.06 -0.54
N THR A 124 15.67 4.06 0.06
CA THR A 124 16.29 3.10 0.98
C THR A 124 16.60 1.80 0.25
N ARG A 125 17.83 1.27 0.37
CA ARG A 125 18.20 -0.02 -0.24
C ARG A 125 17.64 -1.20 0.55
N LEU A 126 17.31 -2.28 -0.16
CA LEU A 126 16.85 -3.56 0.39
C LEU A 126 18.02 -4.56 0.59
N ASP A 127 19.21 -4.05 0.93
CA ASP A 127 20.41 -4.87 1.13
C ASP A 127 20.40 -5.58 2.50
N ILE A 128 19.47 -6.52 2.64
CA ILE A 128 19.27 -7.35 3.84
C ILE A 128 18.66 -8.69 3.44
N GLU A 129 18.96 -9.77 4.19
CA GLU A 129 18.42 -11.09 3.87
C GLU A 129 16.91 -11.21 4.19
N GLY A 130 16.26 -12.14 3.48
CA GLY A 130 14.83 -12.39 3.51
C GLY A 130 14.24 -12.69 4.88
N ARG A 131 15.00 -13.31 5.79
CA ARG A 131 14.56 -13.56 7.18
C ARG A 131 14.19 -12.29 7.96
N ALA A 132 14.64 -11.12 7.51
CA ALA A 132 14.29 -9.83 8.10
C ALA A 132 12.86 -9.39 7.72
N LEU A 133 12.31 -9.88 6.60
CA LEU A 133 10.98 -9.56 6.15
C LEU A 133 9.94 -10.32 6.97
N LYS A 134 9.36 -9.63 7.95
CA LYS A 134 8.24 -10.13 8.75
C LYS A 134 7.00 -9.32 8.39
N LEU A 135 5.87 -10.00 8.26
CA LEU A 135 4.59 -9.32 8.03
C LEU A 135 3.97 -8.92 9.39
N PRO A 136 3.42 -7.70 9.53
CA PRO A 136 2.72 -7.28 10.74
C PRO A 136 1.43 -8.08 10.97
N PHE A 137 0.77 -8.47 9.87
CA PHE A 137 -0.45 -9.28 9.86
C PHE A 137 -0.42 -10.23 8.64
N PRO A 138 -1.19 -11.34 8.65
CA PRO A 138 -1.27 -12.23 7.48
C PRO A 138 -1.87 -11.54 6.25
N SER A 139 -2.78 -10.58 6.43
CA SER A 139 -3.23 -9.68 5.37
C SER A 139 -3.48 -8.27 5.90
N PHE A 140 -3.09 -7.27 5.12
CA PHE A 140 -3.18 -5.85 5.46
C PHE A 140 -3.03 -4.98 4.20
N ALA A 141 -3.27 -3.68 4.32
CA ALA A 141 -3.07 -2.70 3.26
C ALA A 141 -1.99 -1.68 3.65
N VAL A 142 -1.28 -1.17 2.64
CA VAL A 142 -0.40 -0.01 2.75
C VAL A 142 -0.88 1.04 1.75
N ALA A 143 -1.18 2.24 2.24
CA ALA A 143 -1.74 3.33 1.45
C ALA A 143 -0.71 4.46 1.28
N PHE A 144 -0.58 4.95 0.05
CA PHE A 144 0.26 6.05 -0.36
C PHE A 144 -0.58 7.11 -1.07
N THR A 145 -0.37 8.37 -0.71
CA THR A 145 -1.06 9.53 -1.29
C THR A 145 -0.08 10.58 -1.79
N ASP A 146 1.22 10.29 -1.72
CA ASP A 146 2.25 11.22 -2.18
C ASP A 146 2.35 11.23 -3.70
N ARG A 147 2.72 12.39 -4.24
CA ARG A 147 2.74 12.59 -5.69
C ARG A 147 3.77 11.71 -6.39
N VAL A 148 4.92 11.45 -5.79
CA VAL A 148 6.00 10.66 -6.40
C VAL A 148 5.58 9.21 -6.59
N THR A 149 4.93 8.62 -5.58
CA THR A 149 4.38 7.27 -5.68
C THR A 149 3.23 7.21 -6.68
N CYS A 150 2.35 8.21 -6.70
CA CYS A 150 1.24 8.26 -7.66
C CYS A 150 1.72 8.42 -9.11
N GLU A 151 2.73 9.25 -9.37
CA GLU A 151 3.37 9.39 -10.69
C GLU A 151 4.01 8.07 -11.17
N LEU A 152 4.58 7.31 -10.25
CA LEU A 152 5.13 6.00 -10.59
C LEU A 152 4.02 4.99 -10.97
N ALA A 153 2.87 5.06 -10.30
CA ALA A 153 1.70 4.27 -10.66
C ALA A 153 1.12 4.69 -12.03
N GLU A 154 1.07 5.99 -12.33
CA GLU A 154 0.66 6.53 -13.64
C GLU A 154 1.58 6.02 -14.77
N GLN A 155 2.90 5.99 -14.52
CA GLN A 155 3.87 5.46 -15.47
C GLN A 155 3.69 3.95 -15.70
N LEU A 156 3.35 3.20 -14.67
CA LEU A 156 3.02 1.78 -14.79
C LEU A 156 1.73 1.58 -15.61
N MET A 157 0.66 2.32 -15.30
CA MET A 157 -0.60 2.28 -16.03
C MET A 157 -0.40 2.58 -17.52
N ALA A 158 0.35 3.64 -17.83
CA ALA A 158 0.64 4.04 -19.21
C ALA A 158 1.44 3.01 -20.02
N ARG A 159 2.04 2.00 -19.38
CA ARG A 159 2.70 0.87 -20.06
C ARG A 159 1.76 -0.31 -20.34
N ASP A 160 0.75 -0.49 -19.50
CA ASP A 160 -0.22 -1.59 -19.64
C ASP A 160 -1.33 -1.23 -20.61
N SER A 161 -1.82 0.00 -20.50
CA SER A 161 -2.86 0.52 -21.38
C SER A 161 -2.27 1.41 -22.47
N ASP A 162 -2.58 1.13 -23.74
CA ASP A 162 -2.38 2.07 -24.86
C ASP A 162 -3.16 3.40 -24.67
N ARG A 163 -4.05 3.45 -23.68
CA ARG A 163 -4.84 4.63 -23.31
C ARG A 163 -4.21 5.33 -22.12
N ARG A 164 -3.57 6.48 -22.38
CA ARG A 164 -3.28 7.45 -21.31
C ARG A 164 -4.59 8.03 -20.81
N GLU A 165 -5.06 7.61 -19.64
CA GLU A 165 -6.11 8.36 -18.97
C GLU A 165 -5.53 9.70 -18.49
N PRO A 166 -6.20 10.83 -18.77
CA PRO A 166 -5.64 12.16 -18.53
C PRO A 166 -5.61 12.56 -17.05
N GLU A 167 -6.29 11.81 -16.19
CA GLU A 167 -6.47 12.19 -14.79
C GLU A 167 -5.36 11.62 -13.89
N PRO A 168 -4.86 12.40 -12.91
CA PRO A 168 -3.81 11.94 -12.02
C PRO A 168 -4.32 10.88 -11.04
N VAL A 169 -3.47 9.90 -10.75
CA VAL A 169 -3.69 8.98 -9.63
C VAL A 169 -3.66 9.78 -8.33
N GLN A 170 -4.69 9.61 -7.50
CA GLN A 170 -4.82 10.30 -6.21
C GLN A 170 -4.34 9.44 -5.04
N ALA A 171 -4.40 8.12 -5.18
CA ALA A 171 -3.90 7.19 -4.18
C ALA A 171 -3.44 5.88 -4.81
N LEU A 172 -2.40 5.30 -4.23
CA LEU A 172 -2.01 3.91 -4.45
C LEU A 172 -2.28 3.12 -3.17
N THR A 173 -3.05 2.03 -3.28
CA THR A 173 -3.25 1.08 -2.18
C THR A 173 -2.64 -0.26 -2.55
N ALA A 174 -1.67 -0.72 -1.75
CA ALA A 174 -1.09 -2.05 -1.85
C ALA A 174 -1.77 -2.98 -0.84
N TYR A 175 -2.54 -3.96 -1.28
CA TYR A 175 -3.03 -5.04 -0.42
C TYR A 175 -2.02 -6.18 -0.43
N LEU A 176 -1.65 -6.60 0.77
CA LEU A 176 -0.63 -7.59 1.02
C LEU A 176 -1.27 -8.79 1.68
N THR A 177 -1.04 -9.98 1.12
CA THR A 177 -1.57 -11.22 1.68
C THR A 177 -0.49 -12.28 1.68
N ARG A 178 -0.21 -12.85 2.86
CA ARG A 178 0.61 -14.05 2.99
C ARG A 178 -0.05 -15.17 2.21
N LEU A 179 0.70 -15.77 1.29
CA LEU A 179 0.23 -16.96 0.59
C LEU A 179 0.46 -18.19 1.49
N PRO A 180 -0.53 -19.08 1.61
CA PRO A 180 -0.35 -20.34 2.31
C PRO A 180 0.60 -21.21 1.47
N ASP A 181 1.85 -21.34 1.90
CA ASP A 181 2.83 -22.22 1.28
C ASP A 181 3.51 -23.08 2.36
N GLU A 182 3.76 -24.34 2.04
CA GLU A 182 4.38 -25.35 2.90
C GLU A 182 5.92 -25.34 2.78
N ARG A 183 6.46 -24.53 1.88
CA ARG A 183 7.90 -24.42 1.63
C ARG A 183 8.60 -23.55 2.69
N GLU A 184 9.91 -23.73 2.83
CA GLU A 184 10.78 -22.90 3.70
C GLU A 184 10.96 -21.47 3.11
N GLY A 185 9.90 -20.66 3.14
CA GLY A 185 9.90 -19.30 2.62
C GLY A 185 8.62 -18.53 2.94
N LEU A 186 8.64 -17.24 2.64
CA LEU A 186 7.49 -16.35 2.70
C LEU A 186 6.91 -16.15 1.30
N GLY A 187 5.75 -16.75 1.03
CA GLY A 187 4.90 -16.38 -0.09
C GLY A 187 4.10 -15.12 0.22
N LEU A 188 4.13 -14.13 -0.67
CA LEU A 188 3.43 -12.85 -0.50
C LEU A 188 2.80 -12.41 -1.82
N ASN A 189 1.48 -12.25 -1.82
CA ASN A 189 0.77 -11.57 -2.89
C ASN A 189 0.71 -10.06 -2.61
N VAL A 190 1.02 -9.27 -3.63
CA VAL A 190 1.02 -7.81 -3.63
C VAL A 190 0.05 -7.32 -4.71
N SER A 191 -1.17 -6.93 -4.31
CA SER A 191 -2.14 -6.29 -5.21
C SER A 191 -2.03 -4.77 -5.11
N LEU A 192 -1.49 -4.14 -6.14
CA LEU A 192 -1.35 -2.69 -6.28
C LEU A 192 -2.58 -2.15 -6.99
N LEU A 193 -3.30 -1.23 -6.33
CA LEU A 193 -4.45 -0.55 -6.90
C LEU A 193 -4.18 0.95 -6.98
N ALA A 194 -4.13 1.47 -8.20
CA ALA A 194 -3.98 2.89 -8.48
C ALA A 194 -5.36 3.50 -8.75
N ASP A 195 -5.74 4.47 -7.92
CA ASP A 195 -7.09 5.07 -7.95
C ASP A 195 -7.01 6.55 -8.34
N GLN A 196 -7.58 6.88 -9.50
CA GLN A 196 -7.72 8.25 -10.00
C GLN A 196 -8.96 8.94 -9.41
N ARG A 197 -9.90 8.18 -8.84
CA ARG A 197 -11.18 8.65 -8.29
C ARG A 197 -12.03 9.40 -9.31
N ASN A 198 -11.98 8.96 -10.56
CA ASN A 198 -12.66 9.53 -11.72
C ASN A 198 -13.98 8.81 -12.06
N GLY A 199 -14.45 7.93 -11.18
CA GLY A 199 -15.66 7.12 -11.41
C GLY A 199 -15.40 5.80 -12.14
N HIS A 200 -14.15 5.48 -12.47
CA HIS A 200 -13.75 4.17 -12.99
C HIS A 200 -13.17 3.28 -11.90
N TRP A 201 -13.04 1.99 -12.22
CA TRP A 201 -12.43 1.03 -11.29
C TRP A 201 -10.96 1.38 -11.08
N PRO A 202 -10.42 1.22 -9.86
CA PRO A 202 -8.99 1.35 -9.65
C PRO A 202 -8.23 0.37 -10.53
N TYR A 203 -7.20 0.87 -11.21
CA TYR A 203 -6.30 0.03 -11.99
C TYR A 203 -5.60 -0.98 -11.07
N LEU A 204 -5.69 -2.26 -11.39
CA LEU A 204 -5.20 -3.36 -10.57
C LEU A 204 -4.04 -4.09 -11.27
N VAL A 205 -2.90 -4.17 -10.59
CA VAL A 205 -1.83 -5.10 -10.93
C VAL A 205 -1.49 -5.92 -9.70
N SER A 206 -1.42 -7.23 -9.85
CA SER A 206 -1.03 -8.13 -8.76
C SER A 206 0.30 -8.81 -9.07
N ARG A 207 1.10 -9.01 -8.03
CA ARG A 207 2.38 -9.69 -8.12
C ARG A 207 2.58 -10.61 -6.93
N ASP A 208 2.99 -11.83 -7.24
CA ASP A 208 3.41 -12.81 -6.25
C ASP A 208 4.93 -12.75 -6.05
N LEU A 209 5.35 -12.76 -4.79
CA LEU A 209 6.74 -12.80 -4.34
C LEU A 209 6.95 -14.07 -3.52
N PHE A 210 8.11 -14.69 -3.68
CA PHE A 210 8.55 -15.79 -2.84
C PHE A 210 9.93 -15.43 -2.29
N VAL A 211 10.04 -15.40 -0.96
CA VAL A 211 11.24 -14.92 -0.26
C VAL A 211 11.75 -15.99 0.69
N ARG A 212 12.93 -16.54 0.41
CA ARG A 212 13.63 -17.47 1.31
C ARG A 212 14.38 -16.72 2.40
N PRO A 213 14.65 -17.35 3.56
CA PRO A 213 15.39 -16.71 4.65
C PRO A 213 16.74 -16.10 4.27
N GLU A 214 17.43 -16.70 3.31
CA GLU A 214 18.76 -16.35 2.81
C GLU A 214 18.78 -15.46 1.57
N ASP A 215 17.62 -15.23 0.94
CA ASP A 215 17.53 -14.37 -0.26
C ASP A 215 17.94 -12.94 0.06
N ASN A 216 18.62 -12.24 -0.84
CA ASN A 216 18.80 -10.80 -0.72
C ASN A 216 17.50 -10.10 -1.13
N LEU A 217 16.92 -9.28 -0.27
CA LEU A 217 15.67 -8.57 -0.56
C LEU A 217 15.78 -7.63 -1.78
N ASP A 218 16.97 -7.20 -2.20
CA ASP A 218 17.16 -6.44 -3.44
C ASP A 218 16.88 -7.29 -4.70
N THR A 219 17.11 -8.61 -4.62
CA THR A 219 16.88 -9.54 -5.74
C THR A 219 15.45 -10.07 -5.81
N ILE A 220 14.64 -9.90 -4.76
CA ILE A 220 13.25 -10.38 -4.76
C ILE A 220 12.38 -9.61 -5.76
N LEU A 221 12.84 -8.45 -6.22
CA LEU A 221 12.16 -7.66 -7.26
C LEU A 221 12.15 -8.37 -8.62
N ASP A 222 12.86 -9.50 -8.76
CA ASP A 222 12.79 -10.44 -9.87
C ASP A 222 12.23 -11.83 -9.45
N SER A 223 11.91 -12.01 -8.17
CA SER A 223 11.38 -13.28 -7.65
C SER A 223 9.99 -13.59 -8.20
N HIS A 224 9.76 -14.89 -8.38
CA HIS A 224 8.52 -15.55 -8.76
C HIS A 224 8.51 -16.93 -8.09
N PHE A 225 7.33 -17.54 -7.98
CA PHE A 225 7.23 -18.92 -7.49
C PHE A 225 8.02 -19.87 -8.41
N PRO A 226 8.81 -20.83 -7.86
CA PRO A 226 9.70 -21.71 -8.64
C PRO A 226 9.05 -22.46 -9.82
N GLU A 227 7.76 -22.76 -9.72
CA GLU A 227 6.95 -23.45 -10.73
C GLU A 227 6.54 -22.56 -11.91
N VAL A 228 6.66 -21.23 -11.80
CA VAL A 228 6.28 -20.30 -12.85
C VAL A 228 7.39 -20.22 -13.90
N GLN A 229 7.05 -20.48 -15.16
CA GLN A 229 8.02 -20.36 -16.25
C GLN A 229 8.32 -18.89 -16.54
N VAL A 230 9.59 -18.51 -16.57
CA VAL A 230 10.03 -17.13 -16.80
C VAL A 230 9.52 -16.52 -18.12
N LYS A 231 9.26 -17.36 -19.14
CA LYS A 231 8.71 -16.94 -20.43
C LYS A 231 7.21 -16.63 -20.40
N SER A 232 6.48 -17.10 -19.39
CA SER A 232 5.05 -16.82 -19.20
C SER A 232 4.79 -15.61 -18.30
N LEU A 233 5.85 -14.91 -17.87
CA LEU A 233 5.72 -13.70 -17.07
C LEU A 233 5.28 -12.53 -17.96
N ASP A 234 4.30 -11.78 -17.47
CA ASP A 234 3.78 -10.56 -18.09
C ASP A 234 4.91 -9.54 -18.37
N PRO A 235 4.92 -8.84 -19.53
CA PRO A 235 5.87 -7.76 -19.79
C PRO A 235 5.99 -6.70 -18.67
N LEU A 236 4.87 -6.37 -18.00
CA LEU A 236 4.84 -5.47 -16.84
C LEU A 236 5.66 -6.00 -15.67
N PHE A 237 5.79 -7.33 -15.52
CA PHE A 237 6.53 -7.96 -14.44
C PHE A 237 7.97 -7.43 -14.35
N ARG A 238 8.58 -7.16 -15.51
CA ARG A 238 9.97 -6.68 -15.62
C ARG A 238 10.07 -5.15 -15.69
N SER A 239 8.95 -4.43 -15.67
CA SER A 239 8.96 -2.97 -15.72
C SER A 239 9.68 -2.39 -14.50
N GLY A 240 10.46 -1.33 -14.73
CA GLY A 240 11.18 -0.66 -13.65
C GLY A 240 10.22 0.00 -12.65
N GLU A 241 9.05 0.40 -13.13
CA GLU A 241 7.98 1.05 -12.39
C GLU A 241 7.37 0.09 -11.37
N LEU A 242 6.97 -1.11 -11.81
CA LEU A 242 6.46 -2.15 -10.90
C LEU A 242 7.52 -2.54 -9.87
N LYS A 243 8.78 -2.73 -10.29
CA LYS A 243 9.88 -3.03 -9.35
C LYS A 243 10.05 -1.96 -8.29
N ARG A 244 10.02 -0.68 -8.66
CA ARG A 244 10.13 0.45 -7.73
C ARG A 244 8.93 0.55 -6.77
N LEU A 245 7.71 0.24 -7.23
CA LEU A 245 6.53 0.19 -6.36
C LEU A 245 6.64 -0.96 -5.35
N VAL A 246 7.01 -2.16 -5.81
CA VAL A 246 7.21 -3.32 -4.92
C VAL A 246 8.33 -3.05 -3.93
N HIS A 247 9.42 -2.43 -4.37
CA HIS A 247 10.52 -2.00 -3.51
C HIS A 247 10.03 -1.09 -2.38
N LEU A 248 9.26 -0.04 -2.73
CA LEU A 248 8.69 0.89 -1.75
C LEU A 248 7.78 0.17 -0.75
N VAL A 249 6.93 -0.73 -1.24
CA VAL A 249 6.02 -1.53 -0.42
C VAL A 249 6.80 -2.43 0.55
N VAL A 250 7.84 -3.13 0.10
CA VAL A 250 8.68 -3.99 0.96
C VAL A 250 9.40 -3.15 2.02
N ASN A 251 9.94 -1.98 1.65
CA ASN A 251 10.51 -1.04 2.63
C ASN A 251 9.48 -0.56 3.66
N ALA A 252 8.22 -0.34 3.25
CA ALA A 252 7.15 0.01 4.18
C ALA A 252 6.80 -1.13 5.14
N ILE A 253 6.84 -2.39 4.69
CA ILE A 253 6.67 -3.57 5.58
C ILE A 253 7.80 -3.63 6.61
N LEU A 254 9.05 -3.49 6.18
CA LEU A 254 10.21 -3.49 7.07
C LEU A 254 10.11 -2.34 8.06
N TYR A 255 9.71 -1.14 7.62
CA TYR A 255 9.51 -0.01 8.52
C TYR A 255 8.42 -0.29 9.55
N ALA A 256 7.25 -0.76 9.12
CA ALA A 256 6.13 -1.07 9.99
C ALA A 256 6.46 -2.12 11.07
N THR A 257 7.41 -3.02 10.79
CA THR A 257 7.82 -4.12 11.70
C THR A 257 9.17 -3.89 12.40
N SER A 258 9.92 -2.86 12.01
CA SER A 258 11.20 -2.49 12.63
C SER A 258 11.05 -1.75 13.97
N TYR A 259 9.91 -1.09 14.17
CA TYR A 259 9.66 -0.28 15.36
C TYR A 259 9.09 -1.13 16.50
N SER A 260 9.62 -0.95 17.71
CA SER A 260 9.23 -1.75 18.88
C SER A 260 7.97 -1.25 19.57
N ASP A 261 7.59 0.02 19.38
CA ASP A 261 6.38 0.59 19.97
C ASP A 261 5.22 0.54 18.97
N ALA A 262 3.99 0.63 19.48
CA ALA A 262 2.80 0.67 18.63
C ALA A 262 2.73 1.98 17.85
N TRP A 263 2.46 1.88 16.55
CA TRP A 263 2.18 3.04 15.71
C TRP A 263 0.90 3.76 16.15
N PRO A 264 0.84 5.10 16.06
CA PRO A 264 -0.37 5.84 16.37
C PRO A 264 -1.51 5.40 15.45
N VAL A 265 -2.67 5.13 16.04
CA VAL A 265 -3.89 4.81 15.28
C VAL A 265 -4.70 6.09 15.10
N LEU A 266 -4.94 6.46 13.85
CA LEU A 266 -5.84 7.55 13.50
C LEU A 266 -7.23 6.97 13.21
N GLY A 267 -8.22 7.42 13.98
CA GLY A 267 -9.60 6.98 13.80
C GLY A 267 -10.24 7.59 12.56
N SER A 268 -11.08 6.83 11.87
CA SER A 268 -11.79 7.31 10.69
C SER A 268 -12.83 8.38 11.08
N PRO A 269 -12.83 9.55 10.40
CA PRO A 269 -13.86 10.56 10.61
C PRO A 269 -15.24 10.08 10.11
N VAL A 270 -15.29 9.15 9.15
CA VAL A 270 -16.55 8.52 8.69
C VAL A 270 -17.13 7.61 9.77
N LYS A 271 -16.30 6.76 10.40
CA LYS A 271 -16.74 5.91 11.53
C LYS A 271 -17.13 6.73 12.75
N GLU A 272 -16.38 7.78 13.07
CA GLU A 272 -16.69 8.70 14.17
C GLU A 272 -18.04 9.40 13.94
N LEU A 273 -18.25 9.96 12.75
CA LEU A 273 -19.52 10.61 12.41
C LEU A 273 -20.69 9.62 12.46
N ARG A 274 -20.51 8.39 11.94
CA ARG A 274 -21.53 7.34 12.01
C ARG A 274 -21.87 6.96 13.44
N ARG A 275 -20.86 6.83 14.33
CA ARG A 275 -21.07 6.59 15.77
C ARG A 275 -21.82 7.73 16.44
N SER A 276 -21.54 8.98 16.07
CA SER A 276 -22.29 10.15 16.59
C SER A 276 -23.78 10.16 16.21
N GLY A 277 -24.17 9.35 15.22
CA GLY A 277 -25.56 9.15 14.80
C GLY A 277 -26.29 8.05 15.58
N GLN A 278 -25.56 7.17 16.26
CA GLN A 278 -26.15 6.09 17.06
C GLN A 278 -26.87 6.71 18.28
N GLY A 279 -28.11 6.29 18.51
CA GLY A 279 -28.95 6.82 19.60
C GLY A 279 -29.69 8.13 19.29
N LYS A 280 -29.56 8.69 18.08
CA LYS A 280 -30.35 9.86 17.64
C LYS A 280 -31.72 9.45 17.06
N GLY A 281 -32.71 10.33 17.20
CA GLY A 281 -34.04 10.16 16.59
C GLY A 281 -33.99 10.15 15.05
N GLY A 282 -35.02 9.59 14.41
CA GLY A 282 -35.03 9.26 12.97
C GLY A 282 -34.62 10.41 12.03
N GLN A 283 -35.14 11.62 12.23
CA GLN A 283 -34.80 12.78 11.39
C GLN A 283 -33.32 13.19 11.54
N GLN A 284 -32.80 13.18 12.77
CA GLN A 284 -31.40 13.51 13.03
C GLN A 284 -30.46 12.43 12.51
N ARG A 285 -30.84 11.16 12.64
CA ARG A 285 -30.12 10.03 12.08
C ARG A 285 -30.01 10.12 10.55
N GLY A 286 -31.10 10.43 9.85
CA GLY A 286 -31.08 10.64 8.40
C GLY A 286 -30.17 11.78 7.97
N ARG A 287 -30.09 12.88 8.73
CA ARG A 287 -29.12 13.97 8.49
C ARG A 287 -27.67 13.51 8.66
N VAL A 288 -27.39 12.71 9.70
CA VAL A 288 -26.05 12.15 9.92
C VAL A 288 -25.68 11.19 8.80
N GLU A 289 -26.59 10.30 8.38
CA GLU A 289 -26.35 9.34 7.30
C GLU A 289 -26.01 10.04 5.96
N ARG A 290 -26.71 11.12 5.61
CA ARG A 290 -26.34 11.93 4.43
C ARG A 290 -24.93 12.51 4.55
N ARG A 291 -24.56 13.05 5.71
CA ARG A 291 -23.21 13.59 5.94
C ARG A 291 -22.14 12.51 5.92
N VAL A 292 -22.45 11.30 6.38
CA VAL A 292 -21.57 10.13 6.28
C VAL A 292 -21.32 9.76 4.82
N LEU A 293 -22.37 9.75 3.98
CA LEU A 293 -22.23 9.49 2.54
C LEU A 293 -21.36 10.55 1.85
N GLU A 294 -21.58 11.84 2.12
CA GLU A 294 -20.74 12.91 1.56
C GLU A 294 -19.29 12.83 2.04
N LEU A 295 -19.08 12.53 3.33
CA LEU A 295 -17.72 12.40 3.86
C LEU A 295 -17.00 11.17 3.29
N ALA A 296 -17.70 10.05 3.11
CA ALA A 296 -17.16 8.82 2.54
C ALA A 296 -16.72 8.99 1.07
N LYS A 297 -17.22 10.01 0.35
CA LYS A 297 -16.71 10.35 -0.98
C LYS A 297 -15.28 10.89 -0.94
N THR A 298 -14.86 11.48 0.18
CA THR A 298 -13.58 12.23 0.27
C THR A 298 -12.63 11.71 1.34
N ARG A 299 -13.09 10.84 2.25
CA ARG A 299 -12.31 10.27 3.35
C ARG A 299 -12.56 8.78 3.47
N SER A 300 -11.51 8.03 3.79
CA SER A 300 -11.64 6.61 4.10
C SER A 300 -12.45 6.37 5.38
N ALA A 301 -13.22 5.28 5.36
CA ALA A 301 -13.89 4.71 6.52
C ALA A 301 -12.97 3.86 7.40
N GLU A 302 -11.72 3.63 7.00
CA GLU A 302 -10.80 2.78 7.77
C GLU A 302 -10.06 3.52 8.86
N ASP A 303 -9.81 2.83 9.98
CA ASP A 303 -8.89 3.33 11.00
C ASP A 303 -7.48 2.88 10.59
N VAL A 304 -6.49 3.77 10.70
CA VAL A 304 -5.17 3.50 10.11
C VAL A 304 -4.05 3.61 11.12
N PHE A 305 -3.06 2.73 10.98
CA PHE A 305 -1.75 2.89 11.60
C PHE A 305 -0.99 3.94 10.79
N HIS A 306 -0.79 5.12 11.39
CA HIS A 306 -0.09 6.21 10.74
C HIS A 306 1.43 6.02 10.89
N LEU A 307 2.13 6.01 9.76
CA LEU A 307 3.58 5.85 9.68
C LEU A 307 4.20 7.22 9.35
N PRO A 308 4.63 8.00 10.37
CA PRO A 308 5.14 9.34 10.14
C PRO A 308 6.55 9.32 9.57
N GLY A 309 6.84 10.29 8.69
CA GLY A 309 8.21 10.61 8.31
C GLY A 309 8.87 11.56 9.32
N LYS A 310 10.19 11.48 9.44
CA LYS A 310 10.97 12.29 10.40
C LYS A 310 11.45 13.63 9.85
N ILE A 311 11.35 13.83 8.53
CA ILE A 311 11.82 15.03 7.85
C ILE A 311 10.63 15.96 7.55
N PRO A 312 10.73 17.29 7.81
CA PRO A 312 9.74 18.26 7.39
C PRO A 312 9.50 18.21 5.87
N ILE A 313 8.24 18.32 5.44
CA ILE A 313 7.84 18.26 4.02
C ILE A 313 8.54 19.35 3.19
N SER A 314 8.74 20.55 3.76
CA SER A 314 9.46 21.65 3.08
C SER A 314 10.91 21.30 2.77
N SER A 315 11.61 20.67 3.71
CA SER A 315 12.96 20.15 3.49
C SER A 315 12.95 19.08 2.42
N MET A 316 12.02 18.12 2.48
CA MET A 316 11.90 17.08 1.45
C MET A 316 11.68 17.68 0.04
N ARG A 317 10.81 18.68 -0.12
CA ARG A 317 10.57 19.34 -1.41
C ARG A 317 11.79 20.09 -1.93
N ALA A 318 12.54 20.76 -1.06
CA ALA A 318 13.80 21.39 -1.43
C ALA A 318 14.81 20.34 -1.93
N LEU A 319 14.88 19.17 -1.27
CA LEU A 319 15.75 18.07 -1.68
C LEU A 319 15.34 17.48 -3.05
N GLN A 320 14.04 17.29 -3.29
CA GLN A 320 13.53 16.85 -4.60
C GLN A 320 13.84 17.84 -5.72
N GLN A 321 13.83 19.14 -5.44
CA GLN A 321 14.20 20.16 -6.42
C GLN A 321 15.70 20.12 -6.76
N MET A 322 16.57 19.88 -5.78
CA MET A 322 18.01 19.73 -6.01
C MET A 322 18.36 18.51 -6.89
N GLU A 323 17.61 17.41 -6.78
CA GLU A 323 17.78 16.25 -7.67
C GLU A 323 17.39 16.54 -9.13
N LYS A 324 16.50 17.51 -9.37
CA LYS A 324 16.01 17.87 -10.71
C LYS A 324 16.90 18.87 -11.46
N THR A 325 17.87 19.50 -10.81
CA THR A 325 18.77 20.47 -11.44
C THR A 325 19.98 19.83 -12.14
N ASP A 326 20.32 20.37 -13.31
CA ASP A 326 21.24 19.86 -14.36
C ASP A 326 22.68 19.52 -13.88
N PRO A 327 23.37 18.46 -14.38
CA PRO A 327 24.66 17.98 -13.86
C PRO A 327 25.87 18.90 -14.13
N GLY A 328 25.67 20.01 -14.81
CA GLY A 328 26.74 20.66 -15.59
C GLY A 328 27.61 21.69 -14.86
N ARG A 329 27.17 22.32 -13.76
CA ARG A 329 27.94 23.42 -13.15
C ARG A 329 27.69 23.59 -11.65
N GLN A 330 28.49 22.92 -10.82
CA GLN A 330 29.15 23.48 -9.64
C GLN A 330 29.89 22.35 -8.86
N LEU A 331 31.18 22.57 -8.62
CA LEU A 331 32.15 21.66 -7.98
C LEU A 331 31.92 21.37 -6.48
N LEU A 332 30.69 21.55 -5.99
CA LEU A 332 30.31 21.33 -4.58
C LEU A 332 28.98 20.57 -4.50
N ALA A 333 28.89 19.44 -5.19
CA ALA A 333 27.69 18.61 -5.20
C ALA A 333 27.52 17.91 -3.83
N ARG A 334 26.57 18.40 -3.01
CA ARG A 334 25.96 17.54 -1.99
C ARG A 334 25.34 16.35 -2.74
N PHE A 335 25.58 15.14 -2.27
CA PHE A 335 24.97 13.95 -2.82
C PHE A 335 24.19 13.21 -1.74
N MET A 336 23.08 12.59 -2.14
CA MET A 336 22.26 11.82 -1.21
C MET A 336 22.90 10.45 -0.98
N VAL A 337 23.18 10.15 0.28
CA VAL A 337 23.47 8.79 0.73
C VAL A 337 22.13 8.09 0.94
N ARG A 338 21.92 7.00 0.19
CA ARG A 338 20.71 6.18 0.30
C ARG A 338 20.57 5.59 1.70
N GLY A 339 19.32 5.45 2.14
CA GLY A 339 19.00 4.75 3.38
C GLY A 339 19.34 3.26 3.28
N HIS A 340 19.47 2.59 4.41
CA HIS A 340 19.71 1.14 4.45
C HIS A 340 19.19 0.52 5.74
N TRP A 341 19.02 -0.79 5.71
CA TRP A 341 18.63 -1.60 6.87
C TRP A 341 19.86 -2.15 7.58
N ARG A 342 19.85 -2.11 8.90
CA ARG A 342 20.95 -2.62 9.73
C ARG A 342 20.41 -3.57 10.80
N ARG A 343 20.96 -4.78 10.82
CA ARG A 343 20.72 -5.73 11.91
C ARG A 343 21.34 -5.23 13.20
N ALA A 344 20.66 -5.50 14.32
CA ALA A 344 21.26 -5.31 15.62
C ALA A 344 22.49 -6.21 15.76
N ALA A 345 23.56 -5.67 16.35
CA ALA A 345 24.69 -6.52 16.74
C ALA A 345 24.25 -7.41 17.91
N ASN A 346 24.81 -8.62 18.02
CA ASN A 346 24.48 -9.57 19.10
C ASN A 346 24.70 -8.97 20.50
N THR A 347 25.58 -7.97 20.61
CA THR A 347 25.89 -7.26 21.86
C THR A 347 24.87 -6.20 22.26
N TRP A 348 23.91 -5.87 21.38
CA TRP A 348 22.90 -4.85 21.67
C TRP A 348 21.76 -5.41 22.52
N LYS A 349 21.29 -4.62 23.49
CA LYS A 349 20.13 -5.00 24.31
C LYS A 349 18.83 -5.15 23.50
N GLN A 350 18.71 -4.38 22.42
CA GLN A 350 17.56 -4.41 21.53
C GLN A 350 17.96 -5.07 20.20
N GLN A 351 17.30 -6.18 19.89
CA GLN A 351 17.58 -7.01 18.71
C GLN A 351 16.66 -6.73 17.52
N HIS A 352 15.94 -5.61 17.53
CA HIS A 352 15.09 -5.22 16.40
C HIS A 352 15.93 -4.72 15.22
N LEU A 353 15.38 -4.87 14.02
CA LEU A 353 15.93 -4.30 12.81
C LEU A 353 15.92 -2.78 12.89
N ARG A 354 17.00 -2.10 12.49
CA ARG A 354 17.06 -0.63 12.48
C ARG A 354 17.08 -0.09 11.06
N TRP A 355 16.28 0.94 10.82
CA TRP A 355 16.37 1.74 9.62
C TRP A 355 17.35 2.90 9.81
N ILE A 356 18.31 3.02 8.90
CA ILE A 356 19.13 4.22 8.76
C ILE A 356 18.56 5.02 7.60
N GLU A 357 17.99 6.18 7.92
CA GLU A 357 17.34 7.04 6.93
C GLU A 357 18.34 7.63 5.92
N PRO A 358 17.91 7.92 4.68
CA PRO A 358 18.74 8.63 3.72
C PRO A 358 19.17 10.00 4.25
N TYR A 359 20.39 10.44 3.94
CA TYR A 359 20.91 11.73 4.36
C TYR A 359 21.85 12.34 3.31
N TRP A 360 21.99 13.67 3.31
CA TRP A 360 22.86 14.37 2.37
C TRP A 360 24.26 14.50 2.92
N LYS A 361 25.27 14.10 2.14
CA LYS A 361 26.69 14.25 2.46
C LYS A 361 27.33 15.28 1.52
N GLY A 362 28.20 16.10 2.09
CA GLY A 362 28.89 17.19 1.39
C GLY A 362 28.88 18.48 2.22
N PRO A 363 29.74 19.46 1.90
CA PRO A 363 29.82 20.71 2.64
C PRO A 363 28.52 21.51 2.53
N GLU A 364 28.08 22.12 3.64
CA GLU A 364 27.04 23.15 3.60
C GLU A 364 27.61 24.41 2.94
N MET A 365 26.83 25.11 2.10
CA MET A 365 27.29 26.30 1.38
C MET A 365 27.97 27.35 2.29
N ALA A 366 27.50 27.50 3.54
CA ALA A 366 28.08 28.42 4.51
C ALA A 366 29.54 28.05 4.89
N ALA A 367 29.86 26.75 4.98
CA ALA A 367 31.19 26.27 5.37
C ALA A 367 32.26 26.46 4.28
N VAL A 368 31.86 26.71 3.03
CA VAL A 368 32.79 26.94 1.92
C VAL A 368 33.09 28.43 1.73
N ILE A 369 32.13 29.31 2.07
CA ILE A 369 32.32 30.77 1.99
C ILE A 369 33.26 31.27 3.10
N GLU A 370 33.30 30.62 4.27
CA GLU A 370 34.22 30.98 5.36
C GLU A 370 35.70 30.61 5.10
N ARG A 371 36.01 29.85 4.05
CA ARG A 371 37.39 29.67 3.60
C ARG A 371 37.71 30.67 2.50
N GLU A 372 37.63 31.96 2.81
CA GLU A 372 38.42 32.93 2.08
C GLU A 372 39.89 32.52 2.22
N TYR A 373 40.51 32.17 1.09
CA TYR A 373 41.96 32.03 1.02
C TYR A 373 42.58 33.36 1.44
N GLN A 374 43.11 33.43 2.65
CA GLN A 374 44.14 34.42 2.96
C GLN A 374 45.37 34.07 2.11
N LEU A 375 45.50 34.72 0.96
CA LEU A 375 46.80 34.91 0.33
C LEU A 375 47.65 35.70 1.33
N ARG A 376 48.56 35.01 2.02
CA ARG A 376 49.72 35.67 2.61
C ARG A 376 50.63 36.09 1.45
N LEU A 377 50.94 37.38 1.47
CA LEU A 377 51.71 38.18 0.51
C LEU A 377 52.89 37.45 -0.16
#